data_AF-A0A7C1R408-F1
#
_entry.id   AF-A0A7C1R408-F1
#
_cell.length_a   1.000
_cell.length_b   1.000
_cell.length_c   1.000
_cell.angle_alpha   90.00
_cell.angle_beta   90.00
_cell.angle_gamma   90.00
#
_symmetry.space_group_name_H-M   'P 1'
#
loop_
_entity.id
_entity.type
_entity.pdbx_description
1 polymer ?
#
loop_
_entity_poly.entity_id
_entity_poly.type
_entity_poly.pdbx_seq_one_letter_code
_entity_poly.pdbx_strand_id
1 'polypeptide(L)'
;MKSMLTNMVGRQQSLKSRYQEYEMKKVIHDSATEVLMSSDEAKAICRLGKGEECCAYLICGTNGFECIKMSYPLNSSIYKRLEEGTMNAKGIGEWDDCPWKNTCLEAPDEKEKD
;
A
#
# COMPACT_ATOMS: atom_id res chain seq x y z
N MET A 1 58.86 -24.04 17.12
CA MET A 1 58.31 -22.98 16.26
C MET A 1 57.09 -23.52 15.51
N LYS A 2 55.93 -23.57 16.16
CA LYS A 2 54.67 -24.01 15.56
C LYS A 2 53.76 -22.81 15.40
N SER A 3 53.51 -22.50 14.12
CA SER A 3 52.38 -21.76 13.53
C SER A 3 51.23 -21.40 14.48
N MET A 4 50.98 -20.10 14.62
CA MET A 4 49.70 -19.54 15.08
C MET A 4 49.23 -18.51 14.04
N LEU A 5 48.76 -19.00 12.90
CA LEU A 5 47.98 -18.23 11.94
C LEU A 5 46.72 -19.01 11.65
N THR A 6 45.64 -18.75 12.39
CA THR A 6 44.28 -19.05 11.90
C THR A 6 43.23 -18.38 12.79
N ASN A 7 42.43 -17.50 12.17
CA ASN A 7 40.97 -17.37 12.31
C ASN A 7 40.49 -15.91 12.26
N MET A 8 40.54 -15.33 11.06
CA MET A 8 39.61 -14.29 10.64
C MET A 8 38.61 -14.93 9.68
N VAL A 9 37.53 -15.54 10.19
CA VAL A 9 36.43 -15.99 9.34
C VAL A 9 35.09 -15.68 10.00
N GLY A 10 34.31 -14.84 9.34
CA GLY A 10 32.87 -15.05 9.22
C GLY A 10 31.99 -14.40 10.29
N ARG A 11 31.69 -13.10 10.13
CA ARG A 11 30.44 -12.54 10.66
C ARG A 11 29.72 -11.65 9.65
N GLN A 12 29.55 -12.16 8.44
CA GLN A 12 28.48 -11.70 7.55
C GLN A 12 27.20 -12.46 7.89
N GLN A 13 26.59 -12.19 9.04
CA GLN A 13 25.22 -12.64 9.29
C GLN A 13 24.28 -11.73 8.50
N SER A 14 24.03 -12.14 7.25
CA SER A 14 22.73 -12.17 6.60
C SER A 14 21.70 -11.15 7.13
N LEU A 15 21.65 -9.96 6.51
CA LEU A 15 20.50 -9.05 6.60
C LEU A 15 19.30 -9.51 5.76
N LYS A 16 19.31 -10.75 5.23
CA LYS A 16 18.28 -11.27 4.30
C LYS A 16 17.00 -11.77 4.99
N SER A 17 16.84 -11.66 6.31
CA SER A 17 15.70 -12.25 7.03
C SER A 17 14.59 -11.28 7.48
N ARG A 18 14.59 -10.01 7.04
CA ARG A 18 13.61 -9.01 7.50
C ARG A 18 12.51 -8.64 6.51
N TYR A 19 12.49 -9.27 5.34
CA TYR A 19 11.32 -9.25 4.46
C TYR A 19 10.60 -10.57 4.65
N GLN A 20 9.75 -10.65 5.68
CA GLN A 20 8.65 -11.61 5.61
C GLN A 20 7.84 -11.23 4.38
N GLU A 21 7.54 -12.22 3.54
CA GLU A 21 6.71 -12.04 2.36
C GLU A 21 5.37 -11.43 2.80
N TYR A 22 5.15 -10.19 2.39
CA TYR A 22 3.89 -9.49 2.61
C TYR A 22 2.81 -10.16 1.75
N GLU A 23 1.94 -10.97 2.36
CA GLU A 23 0.83 -11.63 1.67
C GLU A 23 -0.42 -10.75 1.67
N MET A 24 -0.39 -9.68 0.89
CA MET A 24 -1.60 -8.91 0.60
C MET A 24 -2.64 -9.79 -0.10
N LYS A 25 -3.89 -9.71 0.37
CA LYS A 25 -5.00 -10.47 -0.22
C LYS A 25 -5.92 -9.54 -1.01
N LYS A 26 -5.96 -9.71 -2.34
CA LYS A 26 -6.96 -9.07 -3.19
C LYS A 26 -8.28 -9.83 -3.07
N VAL A 27 -9.34 -9.13 -2.71
CA VAL A 27 -10.72 -9.65 -2.65
C VAL A 27 -11.51 -8.97 -3.76
N ILE A 28 -11.97 -9.76 -4.73
CA ILE A 28 -12.75 -9.28 -5.87
C ILE A 28 -14.22 -9.58 -5.58
N HIS A 29 -15.03 -8.53 -5.64
CA HIS A 29 -16.48 -8.57 -5.60
C HIS A 29 -17.05 -8.20 -6.99
N ASP A 30 -18.34 -8.44 -7.19
CA ASP A 30 -19.01 -8.17 -8.47
C ASP A 30 -18.90 -6.70 -8.91
N SER A 31 -18.77 -5.76 -7.97
CA SER A 31 -18.71 -4.31 -8.23
C SER A 31 -17.56 -3.58 -7.54
N ALA A 32 -16.64 -4.30 -6.88
CA ALA A 32 -15.56 -3.69 -6.11
C ALA A 32 -14.35 -4.63 -6.02
N THR A 33 -13.15 -4.06 -5.95
CA THR A 33 -11.97 -4.84 -5.55
C THR A 33 -11.25 -4.16 -4.40
N GLU A 34 -11.01 -4.94 -3.35
CA GLU A 34 -10.40 -4.49 -2.11
C GLU A 34 -9.09 -5.25 -1.87
N VAL A 35 -8.15 -4.61 -1.19
CA VAL A 35 -6.90 -5.27 -0.76
C VAL A 35 -6.85 -5.28 0.75
N LEU A 36 -6.94 -6.47 1.33
CA LEU A 36 -6.76 -6.67 2.75
C LEU A 36 -5.26 -6.77 3.05
N MET A 37 -4.83 -6.10 4.11
CA MET A 37 -3.45 -6.04 4.53
C MET A 37 -3.30 -6.01 6.05
N SER A 38 -2.15 -6.46 6.53
CA SER A 38 -1.71 -6.35 7.91
C SER A 38 -1.32 -4.90 8.26
N SER A 39 -1.13 -4.63 9.56
CA SER A 39 -0.67 -3.31 10.02
C SER A 39 0.71 -2.94 9.48
N ASP A 40 1.61 -3.93 9.33
CA ASP A 40 2.97 -3.66 8.86
C ASP A 40 3.01 -3.40 7.36
N GLU A 41 2.17 -4.08 6.58
CA GLU A 41 1.93 -3.76 5.17
C GLU A 41 1.30 -2.38 5.01
N ALA A 42 0.32 -2.02 5.83
CA ALA A 42 -0.29 -0.69 5.81
C ALA A 42 0.72 0.43 6.11
N LYS A 43 1.70 0.17 7.01
CA LYS A 43 2.79 1.11 7.29
C LYS A 43 3.81 1.18 6.16
N ALA A 44 4.18 0.04 5.59
CA ALA A 44 5.20 -0.03 4.55
C ALA A 44 4.68 0.56 3.23
N ILE A 45 3.52 0.07 2.79
CA ILE A 45 2.93 0.37 1.49
C ILE A 45 2.09 1.63 1.58
N CYS A 46 1.05 1.63 2.43
CA CYS A 46 0.13 2.77 2.55
C CYS A 46 0.66 3.92 3.40
N ARG A 47 1.91 3.85 3.88
CA ARG A 47 2.59 4.88 4.67
C ARG A 47 1.78 5.31 5.89
N LEU A 48 1.10 4.36 6.53
CA LEU A 48 0.31 4.61 7.74
C LEU A 48 1.18 5.35 8.80
N GLY A 49 0.67 6.48 9.28
CA GLY A 49 1.36 7.31 10.28
C GLY A 49 2.36 8.33 9.70
N LYS A 50 2.41 8.52 8.38
CA LYS A 50 3.30 9.50 7.71
C LYS A 50 2.62 10.83 7.36
N GLY A 51 1.52 11.17 8.04
CA GLY A 51 0.81 12.44 7.83
C GLY A 51 0.27 12.57 6.41
N GLU A 52 0.67 13.63 5.69
CA GLU A 52 0.21 13.88 4.32
C GLU A 52 0.61 12.78 3.32
N GLU A 53 1.72 12.08 3.56
CA GLU A 53 2.14 10.98 2.70
C GLU A 53 1.32 9.68 2.90
N CYS A 54 0.51 9.61 3.97
CA CYS A 54 -0.35 8.46 4.19
C CYS A 54 -1.36 8.32 3.04
N CYS A 55 -1.61 7.09 2.61
CA CYS A 55 -2.63 6.80 1.61
C CYS A 55 -4.01 7.22 2.12
N ALA A 56 -4.74 8.00 1.33
CA ALA A 56 -6.10 8.43 1.67
C ALA A 56 -7.14 7.31 1.51
N TYR A 57 -6.85 6.31 0.68
CA TYR A 57 -7.73 5.16 0.42
C TYR A 57 -7.51 3.99 1.38
N LEU A 58 -6.66 4.16 2.40
CA LEU A 58 -6.49 3.18 3.46
C LEU A 58 -7.59 3.39 4.50
N ILE A 59 -8.38 2.35 4.77
CA ILE A 59 -9.37 2.34 5.83
C ILE A 59 -9.08 1.23 6.83
N CYS A 60 -9.70 1.33 8.01
CA CYS A 60 -9.75 0.25 8.99
C CYS A 60 -11.18 -0.31 9.01
N GLY A 61 -11.38 -1.46 8.37
CA GLY A 61 -12.64 -2.17 8.32
C GLY A 61 -12.74 -3.27 9.37
N THR A 62 -13.74 -4.13 9.24
CA THR A 62 -13.98 -5.26 10.16
C THR A 62 -12.85 -6.30 10.10
N ASN A 63 -12.19 -6.42 8.95
CA ASN A 63 -11.12 -7.41 8.74
C ASN A 63 -9.72 -6.81 8.90
N GLY A 64 -9.60 -5.60 9.44
CA GLY A 64 -8.33 -4.90 9.64
C GLY A 64 -8.12 -3.77 8.64
N PHE A 65 -6.90 -3.66 8.09
CA PHE A 65 -6.57 -2.61 7.14
C PHE A 65 -6.95 -3.02 5.72
N GLU A 66 -7.66 -2.13 5.03
CA GLU A 66 -8.24 -2.40 3.73
C GLU A 66 -7.97 -1.22 2.79
N CYS A 67 -7.57 -1.51 1.56
CA CYS A 67 -7.46 -0.51 0.51
C CYS A 67 -8.73 -0.49 -0.33
N ILE A 68 -9.40 0.66 -0.34
CA ILE A 68 -10.68 0.86 -1.05
C ILE A 68 -10.53 1.66 -2.33
N LYS A 69 -9.31 1.86 -2.86
CA LYS A 69 -9.08 2.69 -4.06
C LYS A 69 -9.96 2.26 -5.25
N MET A 70 -10.17 0.95 -5.41
CA MET A 70 -10.98 0.33 -6.47
C MET A 70 -12.36 -0.18 -5.96
N SER A 71 -12.85 0.33 -4.84
CA SER A 71 -14.17 -0.01 -4.29
C SER A 71 -15.14 1.15 -4.51
N TYR A 72 -15.94 1.10 -5.59
CA TYR A 72 -17.01 2.06 -5.84
C TYR A 72 -18.31 1.60 -5.15
N PRO A 73 -19.09 2.49 -4.52
CA PRO A 73 -18.94 3.96 -4.45
C PRO A 73 -18.10 4.46 -3.27
N LEU A 74 -17.52 3.56 -2.48
CA LEU A 74 -16.85 3.91 -1.22
C LEU A 74 -15.68 4.89 -1.44
N ASN A 75 -14.90 4.67 -2.50
CA ASN A 75 -13.79 5.54 -2.91
C ASN A 75 -14.21 6.96 -3.28
N SER A 76 -15.45 7.16 -3.74
CA SER A 76 -15.90 8.42 -4.35
C SER A 76 -15.93 9.55 -3.32
N SER A 77 -16.29 9.22 -2.09
CA SER A 77 -16.25 10.17 -0.97
C SER A 77 -14.82 10.60 -0.63
N ILE A 78 -13.83 9.72 -0.79
CA ILE A 78 -12.41 10.01 -0.55
C ILE A 78 -11.85 10.89 -1.66
N TYR A 79 -12.16 10.60 -2.93
CA TYR A 79 -11.77 11.46 -4.06
C TYR A 79 -12.23 12.90 -3.85
N LYS A 80 -13.53 13.09 -3.58
CA LYS A 80 -14.09 14.43 -3.36
C LYS A 80 -13.38 15.16 -2.21
N ARG A 81 -13.11 14.48 -1.10
CA ARG A 81 -12.44 15.10 0.05
C ARG A 81 -10.97 15.43 -0.20
N LEU A 82 -10.28 14.65 -1.05
CA LEU A 82 -8.93 14.96 -1.52
C LEU A 82 -8.93 16.21 -2.40
N GLU A 83 -9.85 16.31 -3.35
CA GLU A 83 -10.03 17.49 -4.21
C GLU A 83 -10.35 18.75 -3.40
N GLU A 84 -11.23 18.63 -2.41
CA GLU A 84 -11.57 19.72 -1.48
C GLU A 84 -10.47 20.03 -0.46
N GLY A 85 -9.42 19.20 -0.38
CA GLY A 85 -8.31 19.38 0.57
C GLY A 85 -8.73 19.22 2.04
N THR A 86 -9.81 18.49 2.33
CA THR A 86 -10.35 18.31 3.70
C THR A 86 -9.78 17.10 4.43
N MET A 87 -8.78 16.43 3.86
CA MET A 87 -8.10 15.28 4.45
C MET A 87 -6.67 15.61 4.87
N ASN A 88 -6.26 15.07 6.02
CA ASN A 88 -4.87 15.11 6.46
C ASN A 88 -3.99 14.18 5.63
N ALA A 89 -4.50 13.01 5.24
CA ALA A 89 -3.84 12.06 4.35
C ALA A 89 -4.08 12.46 2.90
N LYS A 90 -3.02 12.60 2.10
CA LYS A 90 -3.07 13.08 0.71
C LYS A 90 -2.46 12.09 -0.29
N GLY A 91 -1.87 11.00 0.17
CA GLY A 91 -1.27 9.99 -0.69
C GLY A 91 -2.32 9.27 -1.55
N ILE A 92 -2.08 9.20 -2.86
CA ILE A 92 -3.00 8.55 -3.82
C ILE A 92 -2.55 7.15 -4.28
N GLY A 93 -1.47 6.60 -3.70
CA GLY A 93 -1.02 5.24 -4.01
C GLY A 93 -0.48 5.09 -5.43
N GLU A 94 0.56 5.85 -5.77
CA GLU A 94 1.28 5.80 -7.06
C GLU A 94 2.77 5.41 -6.90
N TRP A 95 3.15 4.94 -5.72
CA TRP A 95 4.50 4.43 -5.43
C TRP A 95 4.73 3.03 -6.00
N ASP A 96 6.00 2.65 -6.09
CA ASP A 96 6.48 1.40 -6.72
C ASP A 96 5.84 0.12 -6.15
N ASP A 97 5.58 0.11 -4.85
CA ASP A 97 5.00 -1.00 -4.10
C ASP A 97 3.47 -0.95 -3.98
N CYS A 98 2.79 -0.02 -4.67
CA CYS A 98 1.34 0.06 -4.63
C CYS A 98 0.71 -1.06 -5.48
N PRO A 99 -0.25 -1.85 -4.94
CA PRO A 99 -0.98 -2.88 -5.69
C PRO A 99 -1.76 -2.36 -6.89
N TRP A 100 -1.98 -1.04 -6.93
CA TRP A 100 -2.75 -0.31 -7.93
C TRP A 100 -1.88 0.63 -8.77
N LYS A 101 -0.55 0.48 -8.73
CA LYS A 101 0.34 1.21 -9.62
C LYS A 101 0.03 0.83 -11.08
N ASN A 102 -0.09 1.82 -11.96
CA ASN A 102 -0.41 1.66 -13.39
C ASN A 102 -1.81 1.09 -13.72
N THR A 103 -2.65 0.79 -12.73
CA THR A 103 -4.10 0.69 -12.97
C THR A 103 -4.61 2.11 -13.08
N CYS A 104 -4.69 2.61 -14.30
CA CYS A 104 -5.36 3.87 -14.59
C CYS A 104 -6.79 3.77 -14.03
N LEU A 105 -7.14 4.70 -13.15
CA LEU A 105 -8.50 5.21 -13.14
C LEU A 105 -8.59 6.01 -14.42
N GLU A 106 -8.81 5.35 -15.56
CA GLU A 106 -9.41 6.06 -16.65
C GLU A 106 -10.74 6.53 -16.06
N ALA A 107 -10.82 7.83 -15.78
CA ALA A 107 -12.07 8.48 -15.46
C ALA A 107 -13.08 7.94 -16.48
N PRO A 108 -14.25 7.43 -16.06
CA PRO A 108 -15.22 6.92 -17.01
C PRO A 108 -15.40 8.02 -18.04
N ASP A 109 -15.04 7.71 -19.30
CA ASP A 109 -15.12 8.64 -20.42
C ASP A 109 -16.42 9.42 -20.25
N GLU A 110 -16.30 10.75 -20.14
CA GLU A 110 -17.42 11.66 -20.34
C GLU A 110 -17.85 11.48 -21.81
N LYS A 111 -18.55 10.38 -22.10
CA LYS A 111 -19.24 10.20 -23.37
C LYS A 111 -20.41 11.16 -23.36
N GLU A 112 -20.10 12.36 -23.81
CA GLU A 112 -20.75 13.00 -24.94
C GLU A 112 -22.27 12.88 -24.88
N LYS A 113 -22.90 13.80 -24.14
CA LYS A 113 -24.30 14.13 -24.33
C LYS A 113 -24.38 15.23 -25.38
N ASP A 114 -24.53 14.81 -26.63
CA ASP A 114 -25.17 15.61 -27.67
C ASP A 114 -26.70 15.65 -27.48
#